data_AF-A0A6A1XFI0-F1
#
_entry.id   AF-A0A6A1XFI0-F1
#
_cell.length_a   1.000
_cell.length_b   1.000
_cell.length_c   1.000
_cell.angle_alpha   90.00
_cell.angle_beta   90.00
_cell.angle_gamma   90.00
#
_symmetry.space_group_name_H-M   'P 1'
#
loop_
_entity.id
_entity.type
_entity.pdbx_description
1 polymer ?
#
loop_
_entity_poly.entity_id
_entity_poly.type
_entity_poly.pdbx_seq_one_letter_code
_entity_poly.pdbx_strand_id
1 'polypeptide(L)'
;MNNFFLLNEAIDLNDYKQFKEGVSELMIIEKEDNDNFLKHNSVWETPVITNNLFSTSGQEENAIILFIEQIKTIDGYLNNQDVFNKKFPDELNAFLGIDFTKTSVCEKVQITNPKKFCDAKRHYYIHLKCNGDKNKIKHCLQQLYGKYQFEEKAIDDINYFNQTNNLLYERIHDLLTDIKEHPYQGGIGKTEVLKQQGGIASKRINDEHRLTYQIKNNMIIILTCKGHYN
;
A
#
# COMPACT_ATOMS: atom_id res chain seq x y z
N MET A 1 -11.60 3.21 -3.76
CA MET A 1 -11.19 1.90 -3.21
C MET A 1 -9.83 1.52 -3.79
N ASN A 2 -9.22 0.45 -3.32
CA ASN A 2 -8.02 -0.14 -3.92
C ASN A 2 -8.38 -1.49 -4.52
N ASN A 3 -8.04 -1.75 -5.77
CA ASN A 3 -8.37 -2.96 -6.49
C ASN A 3 -7.10 -3.65 -6.98
N PHE A 4 -7.01 -4.93 -6.67
CA PHE A 4 -5.84 -5.77 -6.93
C PHE A 4 -6.29 -7.03 -7.68
N PHE A 5 -6.05 -7.09 -8.99
CA PHE A 5 -6.53 -8.19 -9.83
C PHE A 5 -5.47 -9.29 -9.97
N LEU A 6 -5.82 -10.53 -9.61
CA LEU A 6 -4.98 -11.70 -9.82
C LEU A 6 -4.92 -12.04 -11.31
N LEU A 7 -3.77 -11.76 -11.92
CA LEU A 7 -3.56 -11.91 -13.36
C LEU A 7 -3.11 -13.33 -13.69
N ASN A 8 -3.89 -14.06 -14.50
CA ASN A 8 -3.60 -15.46 -14.86
C ASN A 8 -2.21 -15.59 -15.50
N GLU A 9 -1.88 -14.70 -16.43
CA GLU A 9 -0.59 -14.71 -17.14
C GLU A 9 0.60 -14.51 -16.20
N ALA A 10 0.37 -13.91 -15.02
CA ALA A 10 1.41 -13.67 -14.03
C ALA A 10 1.51 -14.76 -12.96
N ILE A 11 0.58 -15.72 -12.92
CA ILE A 11 0.63 -16.87 -12.00
C ILE A 11 0.86 -18.20 -12.73
N ASP A 12 0.60 -18.28 -14.03
CA ASP A 12 0.78 -19.50 -14.83
C ASP A 12 2.27 -19.79 -15.13
N LEU A 13 2.94 -20.35 -14.12
CA LEU A 13 4.36 -20.68 -14.14
C LEU A 13 4.60 -22.15 -14.49
N ASN A 14 5.67 -22.39 -15.24
CA ASN A 14 6.15 -23.75 -15.50
C ASN A 14 6.83 -24.37 -14.27
N ASP A 15 7.40 -23.53 -13.39
CA ASP A 15 8.01 -23.97 -12.13
C ASP A 15 6.96 -23.92 -11.01
N TYR A 16 6.49 -25.10 -10.62
CA TYR A 16 5.48 -25.23 -9.58
C TYR A 16 5.99 -24.81 -8.19
N LYS A 17 7.29 -24.96 -7.91
CA LYS A 17 7.86 -24.51 -6.64
C LYS A 17 7.84 -22.98 -6.58
N GLN A 18 8.26 -22.32 -7.66
CA GLN A 18 8.20 -20.86 -7.77
C GLN A 18 6.75 -20.35 -7.63
N PHE A 19 5.78 -21.08 -8.20
CA PHE A 19 4.36 -20.77 -8.01
C PHE A 19 3.96 -20.79 -6.54
N LYS A 20 4.28 -21.86 -5.80
CA LYS A 20 3.91 -21.97 -4.38
C LYS A 20 4.57 -20.91 -3.50
N GLU A 21 5.86 -20.67 -3.70
CA GLU A 21 6.60 -19.61 -3.00
C GLU A 21 6.01 -18.23 -3.30
N GLY A 22 5.69 -17.96 -4.56
CA GLY A 22 5.06 -16.70 -4.98
C GLY A 22 3.66 -16.48 -4.40
N VAL A 23 2.80 -17.50 -4.41
CA VAL A 23 1.47 -17.37 -3.79
C VAL A 23 1.58 -17.17 -2.28
N SER A 24 2.55 -17.82 -1.63
CA SER A 24 2.80 -17.64 -0.19
C SER A 24 3.11 -16.17 0.16
N GLU A 25 3.87 -15.46 -0.68
CA GLU A 25 4.11 -14.02 -0.54
C GLU A 25 2.83 -13.19 -0.70
N LEU A 26 1.93 -13.57 -1.60
CA LEU A 26 0.64 -12.88 -1.78
C LEU A 26 -0.31 -13.12 -0.59
N MET A 27 -0.27 -14.31 0.00
CA MET A 27 -1.12 -14.71 1.13
C MET A 27 -0.84 -13.91 2.41
N ILE A 28 0.40 -13.46 2.60
CA ILE A 28 0.81 -12.67 3.77
C ILE A 28 0.58 -11.15 3.61
N ILE A 29 -0.07 -10.73 2.52
CA ILE A 29 -0.44 -9.32 2.34
C ILE A 29 -1.53 -8.94 3.35
N GLU A 30 -1.20 -8.00 4.23
CA GLU A 30 -2.17 -7.41 5.16
C GLU A 30 -3.08 -6.42 4.41
N LYS A 31 -4.36 -6.79 4.27
CA LYS A 31 -5.40 -5.97 3.65
C LYS A 31 -6.07 -5.05 4.65
N GLU A 32 -6.47 -3.87 4.19
CA GLU A 32 -7.43 -2.99 4.85
C GLU A 32 -8.84 -3.17 4.23
N ASP A 33 -9.90 -2.67 4.88
CA ASP A 33 -11.31 -2.88 4.46
C ASP A 33 -11.62 -2.36 3.04
N ASN A 34 -10.85 -1.40 2.57
CA ASN A 34 -10.89 -0.77 1.25
C ASN A 34 -10.06 -1.50 0.18
N ASP A 35 -9.32 -2.55 0.55
CA ASP A 35 -8.46 -3.33 -0.34
C ASP A 35 -9.21 -4.54 -0.90
N ASN A 36 -9.57 -4.47 -2.19
CA ASN A 36 -10.27 -5.51 -2.91
C ASN A 36 -9.28 -6.38 -3.67
N PHE A 37 -9.18 -7.65 -3.31
CA PHE A 37 -8.55 -8.65 -4.17
C PHE A 37 -9.62 -9.18 -5.12
N LEU A 38 -9.32 -9.15 -6.42
CA LEU A 38 -10.23 -9.49 -7.50
C LEU A 38 -9.64 -10.63 -8.34
N LYS A 39 -10.49 -11.53 -8.83
CA LYS A 39 -10.12 -12.58 -9.79
C LYS A 39 -11.19 -12.73 -10.85
N HIS A 40 -10.82 -13.33 -11.97
CA HIS A 40 -11.77 -13.94 -12.89
C HIS A 40 -11.80 -15.46 -12.68
N ASN A 41 -12.93 -16.12 -12.97
CA ASN A 41 -13.06 -17.56 -12.74
C ASN A 41 -12.12 -18.42 -13.58
N SER A 42 -11.65 -17.91 -14.72
CA SER A 42 -10.64 -18.58 -15.56
C SER A 42 -9.31 -18.82 -14.86
N VAL A 43 -9.07 -18.25 -13.66
CA VAL A 43 -7.90 -18.60 -12.86
C VAL A 43 -7.81 -20.11 -12.64
N TRP A 44 -8.94 -20.76 -12.41
CA TRP A 44 -9.02 -22.21 -12.14
C TRP A 44 -8.73 -23.08 -13.37
N GLU A 45 -8.64 -22.48 -14.55
CA GLU A 45 -8.35 -23.14 -15.82
C GLU A 45 -6.87 -22.99 -16.24
N THR A 46 -6.07 -22.27 -15.45
CA THR A 46 -4.65 -22.09 -15.74
C THR A 46 -3.88 -23.42 -15.63
N PRO A 47 -2.94 -23.71 -16.56
CA PRO A 47 -2.14 -24.92 -16.54
C PRO A 47 -1.47 -25.23 -15.20
N VAL A 48 -0.86 -24.23 -14.53
CA VAL A 48 -0.25 -24.43 -13.21
C VAL A 48 -1.26 -24.93 -12.16
N ILE A 49 -2.53 -24.52 -12.27
CA ILE A 49 -3.58 -24.96 -11.36
C ILE A 49 -4.09 -26.35 -11.76
N THR A 50 -4.49 -26.53 -13.03
CA THR A 50 -5.12 -27.77 -13.48
C THR A 50 -4.15 -28.95 -13.48
N ASN A 51 -2.89 -28.73 -13.85
CA ASN A 51 -1.92 -29.80 -14.02
C ASN A 51 -1.13 -30.08 -12.75
N ASN A 52 -0.91 -29.08 -11.90
CA ASN A 52 -0.06 -29.21 -10.71
C ASN A 52 -0.84 -29.07 -9.40
N LEU A 53 -1.54 -27.95 -9.18
CA LEU A 53 -2.21 -27.66 -7.90
C LEU A 53 -3.28 -28.71 -7.56
N PHE A 54 -4.16 -29.04 -8.50
CA PHE A 54 -5.21 -30.04 -8.26
C PHE A 54 -4.72 -31.49 -8.30
N SER A 55 -3.56 -31.74 -8.92
CA SER A 55 -2.93 -33.06 -8.97
C SER A 55 -2.19 -33.43 -7.68
N THR A 56 -2.03 -32.48 -6.75
CA THR A 56 -1.25 -32.63 -5.52
C THR A 56 -2.15 -32.37 -4.32
N SER A 57 -2.09 -33.23 -3.30
CA SER A 57 -2.84 -33.03 -2.05
C SER A 57 -1.88 -32.78 -0.88
N GLY A 58 -1.78 -31.53 -0.44
CA GLY A 58 -0.95 -31.12 0.69
C GLY A 58 -1.53 -29.91 1.44
N GLN A 59 -0.99 -29.65 2.63
CA GLN A 59 -1.47 -28.53 3.46
C GLN A 59 -1.26 -27.17 2.78
N GLU A 60 -0.11 -27.00 2.12
CA GLU A 60 0.24 -25.79 1.38
C GLU A 60 -0.70 -25.58 0.19
N GLU A 61 -0.94 -26.63 -0.60
CA GLU A 61 -1.84 -26.61 -1.75
C GLU A 61 -3.28 -26.25 -1.34
N ASN A 62 -3.78 -26.85 -0.25
CA ASN A 62 -5.09 -26.50 0.28
C ASN A 62 -5.16 -25.04 0.73
N ALA A 63 -4.10 -24.50 1.33
CA ALA A 63 -4.05 -23.10 1.72
C ALA A 63 -4.06 -22.16 0.51
N ILE A 64 -3.35 -22.51 -0.56
CA ILE A 64 -3.37 -21.78 -1.84
C ILE A 64 -4.77 -21.79 -2.46
N ILE A 65 -5.43 -22.96 -2.50
CA ILE A 65 -6.81 -23.07 -3.02
C ILE A 65 -7.76 -22.19 -2.22
N LEU A 66 -7.71 -22.27 -0.89
CA LEU A 66 -8.55 -21.44 -0.02
C LEU A 66 -8.29 -19.95 -0.20
N PHE A 67 -7.03 -19.55 -0.36
CA PHE A 67 -6.67 -18.16 -0.64
C PHE A 67 -7.30 -17.68 -1.95
N ILE A 68 -7.09 -18.41 -3.06
CA ILE A 68 -7.64 -18.03 -4.37
C ILE A 68 -9.17 -18.01 -4.33
N GLU A 69 -9.81 -18.96 -3.66
CA GLU A 69 -11.27 -19.03 -3.54
C GLU A 69 -11.86 -17.84 -2.77
N GLN A 70 -11.15 -17.32 -1.76
CA GLN A 70 -11.56 -16.13 -1.01
C GLN A 70 -11.43 -14.82 -1.81
N ILE A 71 -10.71 -14.82 -2.93
CA ILE A 71 -10.60 -13.63 -3.79
C ILE A 71 -11.94 -13.37 -4.48
N LYS A 72 -12.40 -12.12 -4.46
CA LYS A 72 -13.70 -11.74 -5.03
C LYS A 72 -13.71 -11.97 -6.55
N THR A 73 -14.64 -12.79 -7.01
CA THR A 73 -14.83 -13.02 -8.45
C THR A 73 -15.51 -11.83 -9.10
N ILE A 74 -15.03 -11.42 -10.28
CA ILE A 74 -15.63 -10.38 -11.12
C ILE A 74 -15.88 -10.88 -12.55
N ASP A 75 -16.88 -10.30 -13.20
CA ASP A 75 -17.14 -10.51 -14.62
C ASP A 75 -16.19 -9.67 -15.49
N GLY A 76 -15.75 -10.28 -16.60
CA GLY A 76 -14.82 -9.67 -17.55
C GLY A 76 -13.37 -9.78 -17.08
N TYR A 77 -12.49 -10.13 -18.01
CA TYR A 77 -11.08 -10.31 -17.73
C TYR A 77 -10.30 -8.99 -17.84
N LEU A 78 -9.53 -8.64 -16.81
CA LEU A 78 -8.71 -7.43 -16.78
C LEU A 78 -7.30 -7.76 -17.25
N ASN A 79 -7.08 -7.75 -18.56
CA ASN A 79 -5.79 -8.15 -19.16
C ASN A 79 -4.74 -7.03 -19.22
N ASN A 80 -5.10 -5.78 -18.95
CA ASN A 80 -4.18 -4.65 -18.95
C ASN A 80 -4.71 -3.47 -18.11
N GLN A 81 -3.84 -2.50 -17.86
CA GLN A 81 -4.13 -1.35 -17.02
C GLN A 81 -5.26 -0.46 -17.57
N ASP A 82 -5.39 -0.30 -18.89
CA ASP A 82 -6.41 0.56 -19.50
C ASP A 82 -7.82 -0.03 -19.28
N VAL A 83 -7.96 -1.33 -19.47
CA VAL A 83 -9.22 -2.05 -19.20
C VAL A 83 -9.55 -1.98 -17.71
N PHE A 84 -8.56 -2.14 -16.83
CA PHE A 84 -8.74 -2.04 -15.39
C PHE A 84 -9.21 -0.63 -14.98
N ASN A 85 -8.50 0.41 -15.41
CA ASN A 85 -8.82 1.80 -15.12
C ASN A 85 -10.18 2.23 -15.70
N LYS A 86 -10.60 1.64 -16.83
CA LYS A 86 -11.94 1.88 -17.38
C LYS A 86 -13.04 1.26 -16.51
N LYS A 87 -12.79 0.11 -15.90
CA LYS A 87 -13.76 -0.57 -15.02
C LYS A 87 -13.88 0.12 -13.65
N PHE A 88 -12.76 0.59 -13.10
CA PHE A 88 -12.68 1.26 -11.81
C PHE A 88 -11.97 2.61 -11.96
N PRO A 89 -12.66 3.63 -12.49
CA PRO A 89 -12.07 4.95 -12.70
C PRO A 89 -11.78 5.63 -11.35
N ASP A 90 -10.71 6.44 -11.32
CA ASP A 90 -10.30 7.20 -10.14
C ASP A 90 -10.02 6.35 -8.88
N GLU A 91 -9.68 5.08 -9.06
CA GLU A 91 -9.27 4.14 -8.02
C GLU A 91 -7.83 3.66 -8.23
N LEU A 92 -7.21 3.13 -7.17
CA LEU A 92 -5.94 2.42 -7.32
C LEU A 92 -6.23 1.05 -7.93
N ASN A 93 -5.69 0.81 -9.12
CA ASN A 93 -5.82 -0.47 -9.80
C ASN A 93 -4.43 -1.06 -10.06
N ALA A 94 -4.16 -2.24 -9.50
CA ALA A 94 -2.88 -2.93 -9.64
C ALA A 94 -3.08 -4.44 -9.79
N PHE A 95 -2.06 -5.16 -10.23
CA PHE A 95 -2.14 -6.58 -10.54
C PHE A 95 -1.39 -7.43 -9.51
N LEU A 96 -2.05 -8.45 -8.98
CA LEU A 96 -1.42 -9.52 -8.20
C LEU A 96 -0.88 -10.57 -9.15
N GLY A 97 0.31 -11.08 -8.86
CA GLY A 97 0.97 -12.11 -9.67
C GLY A 97 2.33 -12.47 -9.11
N ILE A 98 3.02 -13.40 -9.76
CA ILE A 98 4.32 -13.92 -9.31
C ILE A 98 5.41 -13.52 -10.31
N ASP A 99 5.15 -13.70 -11.60
CA ASP A 99 6.07 -13.34 -12.69
C ASP A 99 5.33 -12.58 -13.80
N PHE A 100 5.63 -11.29 -13.92
CA PHE A 100 5.02 -10.44 -14.93
C PHE A 100 5.81 -10.35 -16.25
N THR A 101 6.90 -11.12 -16.42
CA THR A 101 7.78 -11.04 -17.60
C THR A 101 7.08 -11.32 -18.91
N LYS A 102 6.00 -12.10 -18.90
CA LYS A 102 5.16 -12.42 -20.08
C LYS A 102 4.03 -11.40 -20.32
N THR A 103 3.97 -10.32 -19.53
CA THR A 103 2.86 -9.34 -19.54
C THR A 103 3.36 -7.96 -19.95
N SER A 104 2.44 -7.08 -20.35
CA SER A 104 2.73 -5.65 -20.60
C SER A 104 2.41 -4.76 -19.39
N VAL A 105 2.25 -5.34 -18.20
CA VAL A 105 1.88 -4.59 -16.99
C VAL A 105 3.07 -3.74 -16.53
N CYS A 106 2.85 -2.46 -16.22
CA CYS A 106 3.89 -1.57 -15.72
C CYS A 106 4.40 -2.01 -14.33
N GLU A 107 5.72 -1.96 -14.11
CA GLU A 107 6.36 -2.43 -12.86
C GLU A 107 5.76 -1.81 -11.57
N LYS A 108 5.28 -0.56 -11.66
CA LYS A 108 4.73 0.19 -10.52
C LYS A 108 3.42 -0.37 -9.99
N VAL A 109 2.73 -1.18 -10.79
CA VAL A 109 1.43 -1.78 -10.48
C VAL A 109 1.50 -3.30 -10.45
N GLN A 110 2.70 -3.87 -10.42
CA GLN A 110 2.94 -5.30 -10.22
C GLN A 110 3.10 -5.59 -8.74
N ILE A 111 2.21 -6.40 -8.18
CA ILE A 111 2.19 -6.79 -6.79
C ILE A 111 2.60 -8.24 -6.67
N THR A 112 3.86 -8.46 -6.32
CA THR A 112 4.44 -9.81 -6.15
C THR A 112 4.68 -10.20 -4.70
N ASN A 113 4.57 -9.25 -3.76
CA ASN A 113 4.81 -9.44 -2.33
C ASN A 113 4.24 -8.26 -1.52
N PRO A 114 4.23 -8.32 -0.17
CA PRO A 114 3.71 -7.24 0.67
C PRO A 114 4.43 -5.90 0.50
N LYS A 115 5.73 -5.93 0.19
CA LYS A 115 6.48 -4.69 -0.06
C LYS A 115 5.95 -3.98 -1.32
N LYS A 116 5.82 -4.70 -2.43
CA LYS A 116 5.28 -4.15 -3.69
C LYS A 116 3.83 -3.66 -3.51
N PHE A 117 3.04 -4.33 -2.68
CA PHE A 117 1.69 -3.89 -2.30
C PHE A 117 1.70 -2.50 -1.64
N CYS A 118 2.52 -2.34 -0.60
CA CYS A 118 2.71 -1.05 0.08
C CYS A 118 3.29 0.02 -0.85
N ASP A 119 4.28 -0.33 -1.68
CA ASP A 119 4.91 0.59 -2.63
C ASP A 119 3.91 1.12 -3.66
N ALA A 120 3.01 0.27 -4.17
CA ALA A 120 1.99 0.66 -5.14
C ALA A 120 0.95 1.59 -4.52
N LYS A 121 0.43 1.28 -3.32
CA LYS A 121 -0.46 2.17 -2.55
C LYS A 121 0.22 3.53 -2.33
N ARG A 122 1.46 3.52 -1.82
CA ARG A 122 2.27 4.73 -1.60
C ARG A 122 2.44 5.54 -2.88
N HIS A 123 2.82 4.90 -3.98
CA HIS A 123 3.03 5.57 -5.25
C HIS A 123 1.75 6.26 -5.73
N TYR A 124 0.63 5.55 -5.71
CA TYR A 124 -0.65 6.09 -6.18
C TYR A 124 -1.11 7.29 -5.33
N TYR A 125 -1.19 7.14 -4.02
CA TYR A 125 -1.80 8.17 -3.16
C TYR A 125 -0.95 9.42 -2.98
N ILE A 126 0.38 9.30 -3.05
CA ILE A 126 1.28 10.47 -3.05
C ILE A 126 1.16 11.25 -4.36
N HIS A 127 0.99 10.57 -5.50
CA HIS A 127 0.93 11.24 -6.80
C HIS A 127 -0.50 11.55 -7.24
N LEU A 128 -1.51 11.23 -6.42
CA LEU A 128 -2.90 11.55 -6.70
C LEU A 128 -3.06 13.06 -6.70
N LYS A 129 -3.55 13.61 -7.82
CA LYS A 129 -3.76 15.04 -7.98
C LYS A 129 -4.85 15.54 -7.04
N CYS A 130 -4.43 16.14 -5.93
CA CYS A 130 -5.34 16.71 -4.95
C CYS A 130 -5.77 18.14 -5.33
N ASN A 131 -5.00 18.87 -6.14
CA ASN A 131 -5.29 20.25 -6.56
C ASN A 131 -5.66 21.18 -5.39
N GLY A 132 -5.02 20.96 -4.24
CA GLY A 132 -5.28 21.68 -2.98
C GLY A 132 -6.55 21.30 -2.23
N ASP A 133 -7.30 20.30 -2.71
CA ASP A 133 -8.47 19.77 -2.02
C ASP A 133 -8.07 19.01 -0.75
N LYS A 134 -8.35 19.63 0.40
CA LYS A 134 -8.07 19.08 1.72
C LYS A 134 -8.75 17.74 1.97
N ASN A 135 -9.96 17.53 1.43
CA ASN A 135 -10.66 16.26 1.60
C ASN A 135 -9.98 15.12 0.85
N LYS A 136 -9.41 15.41 -0.32
CA LYS A 136 -8.59 14.43 -1.05
C LYS A 136 -7.31 14.08 -0.31
N ILE A 137 -6.62 15.07 0.28
CA ILE A 137 -5.45 14.80 1.13
C ILE A 137 -5.84 13.93 2.33
N LYS A 138 -6.94 14.25 3.02
CA LYS A 138 -7.45 13.46 4.13
C LYS A 138 -7.76 12.03 3.70
N HIS A 139 -8.38 11.86 2.53
CA HIS A 139 -8.61 10.55 1.94
C HIS A 139 -7.29 9.81 1.69
N CYS A 140 -6.32 10.40 0.98
CA CYS A 140 -5.01 9.77 0.74
C CYS A 140 -4.32 9.32 2.03
N LEU A 141 -4.35 10.16 3.08
CA LEU A 141 -3.75 9.84 4.37
C LEU A 141 -4.45 8.65 5.04
N GLN A 142 -5.78 8.58 4.98
CA GLN A 142 -6.55 7.44 5.49
C GLN A 142 -6.22 6.15 4.75
N GLN A 143 -6.00 6.21 3.43
CA GLN A 143 -5.69 5.02 2.62
C GLN A 143 -4.26 4.50 2.80
N LEU A 144 -3.33 5.36 3.26
CA LEU A 144 -1.93 5.00 3.50
C LEU A 144 -1.63 4.67 4.96
N TYR A 145 -2.37 5.30 5.88
CA TYR A 145 -2.06 5.32 7.29
C TYR A 145 -3.32 5.05 8.13
N GLY A 146 -4.04 3.96 7.84
CA GLY A 146 -5.30 3.61 8.53
C GLY A 146 -5.20 3.50 10.06
N LYS A 147 -4.00 3.29 10.61
CA LYS A 147 -3.70 3.25 12.06
C LYS A 147 -3.26 4.60 12.65
N TYR A 148 -3.37 5.69 11.88
CA TYR A 148 -2.92 7.03 12.28
C TYR A 148 -4.14 7.95 12.41
N GLN A 149 -4.07 8.85 13.39
CA GLN A 149 -4.93 10.02 13.46
C GLN A 149 -4.12 11.25 13.08
N PHE A 150 -4.72 12.14 12.29
CA PHE A 150 -4.10 13.42 11.93
C PHE A 150 -4.96 14.55 12.52
N GLU A 151 -4.34 15.44 13.27
CA GLU A 151 -4.96 16.69 13.67
C GLU A 151 -5.23 17.57 12.44
N GLU A 152 -6.26 18.42 12.51
CA GLU A 152 -6.64 19.28 11.38
C GLU A 152 -5.47 20.16 10.90
N LYS A 153 -4.63 20.64 11.82
CA LYS A 153 -3.42 21.40 11.51
C LYS A 153 -2.38 20.57 10.75
N ALA A 154 -2.18 19.31 11.10
CA ALA A 154 -1.29 18.43 10.36
C ALA A 154 -1.78 18.20 8.93
N ILE A 155 -3.10 18.06 8.73
CA ILE A 155 -3.69 17.93 7.39
C ILE A 155 -3.45 19.21 6.58
N ASP A 156 -3.63 20.40 7.18
CA ASP A 156 -3.37 21.68 6.53
C ASP A 156 -1.89 21.84 6.14
N ASP A 157 -0.97 21.47 7.04
CA ASP A 157 0.47 21.50 6.79
C ASP A 157 0.86 20.55 5.63
N ILE A 158 0.32 19.33 5.62
CA ILE A 158 0.56 18.36 4.55
C ILE A 158 0.01 18.86 3.21
N ASN A 159 -1.21 19.42 3.20
CA ASN A 159 -1.82 20.00 2.00
C ASN A 159 -1.01 21.19 1.48
N TYR A 160 -0.48 22.03 2.37
CA TYR A 160 0.41 23.13 2.01
C TYR A 160 1.65 22.63 1.26
N PHE A 161 2.34 21.61 1.77
CA PHE A 161 3.52 21.08 1.09
C PHE A 161 3.18 20.32 -0.20
N ASN A 162 2.04 19.62 -0.27
CA ASN A 162 1.57 19.01 -1.52
C ASN A 162 1.43 20.04 -2.64
N GLN A 163 1.00 21.27 -2.32
CA GLN A 163 0.85 22.35 -3.30
C GLN A 163 2.14 23.12 -3.59
N THR A 164 3.00 23.30 -2.58
CA THR A 164 4.12 24.26 -2.67
C THR A 164 5.48 23.60 -2.83
N ASN A 165 5.67 22.37 -2.34
CA ASN A 165 6.96 21.69 -2.35
C ASN A 165 6.81 20.16 -2.28
N ASN A 166 6.78 19.51 -3.44
CA ASN A 166 6.62 18.04 -3.53
C ASN A 166 7.74 17.26 -2.81
N LEU A 167 8.97 17.80 -2.74
CA LEU A 167 10.07 17.13 -2.03
C LEU A 167 9.81 17.06 -0.52
N LEU A 168 9.27 18.13 0.07
CA LEU A 168 8.90 18.12 1.50
C LEU A 168 7.65 17.28 1.75
N TYR A 169 6.71 17.25 0.81
CA TYR A 169 5.54 16.37 0.87
C TYR A 169 5.95 14.89 0.88
N GLU A 170 6.79 14.45 -0.05
CA GLU A 170 7.33 13.09 -0.06
C GLU A 170 8.15 12.78 1.21
N ARG A 171 8.93 13.75 1.68
CA ARG A 171 9.70 13.61 2.92
C ARG A 171 8.80 13.38 4.13
N ILE A 172 7.65 14.04 4.21
CA ILE A 172 6.68 13.79 5.28
C ILE A 172 6.17 12.34 5.22
N HIS A 173 5.86 11.82 4.02
CA HIS A 173 5.43 10.43 3.86
C HIS A 173 6.50 9.42 4.30
N ASP A 174 7.78 9.70 4.03
CA ASP A 174 8.89 8.86 4.52
C ASP A 174 8.94 8.84 6.05
N LEU A 175 8.85 10.01 6.68
CA LEU A 175 8.85 10.12 8.13
C LEU A 175 7.63 9.44 8.76
N LEU A 176 6.44 9.58 8.15
CA LEU A 176 5.23 8.91 8.62
C LEU A 176 5.41 7.39 8.63
N THR A 177 5.98 6.81 7.57
CA THR A 177 6.29 5.37 7.51
C THR A 177 7.30 4.96 8.59
N ASP A 178 8.35 5.76 8.79
CA ASP A 178 9.41 5.47 9.77
C ASP A 178 8.94 5.51 11.24
N ILE A 179 7.88 6.26 11.56
CA ILE A 179 7.35 6.33 12.94
C ILE A 179 6.89 4.96 13.45
N LYS A 180 6.42 4.04 12.58
CA LYS A 180 5.99 2.70 13.00
C LYS A 180 7.13 1.90 13.63
N GLU A 181 8.30 1.95 12.99
CA GLU A 181 9.47 1.19 13.38
C GLU A 181 10.33 1.93 14.42
N HIS A 182 10.39 3.26 14.31
CA HIS A 182 11.26 4.12 15.11
C HIS A 182 10.49 5.26 15.81
N PRO A 183 9.56 4.94 16.74
CA PRO A 183 8.64 5.90 17.31
C PRO A 183 9.28 6.90 18.29
N TYR A 184 10.38 6.58 18.96
CA TYR A 184 10.97 7.47 19.97
C TYR A 184 12.50 7.59 19.92
N GLN A 185 13.16 6.73 19.14
CA GLN A 185 14.62 6.71 19.02
C GLN A 185 15.01 6.13 17.66
N GLY A 186 16.13 6.62 17.12
CA GLY A 186 16.65 6.15 15.83
C GLY A 186 15.80 6.63 14.65
N GLY A 187 15.86 5.88 13.55
CA GLY A 187 15.12 6.17 12.33
C GLY A 187 15.60 7.43 11.60
N ILE A 188 14.84 7.81 10.57
CA ILE A 188 15.13 8.99 9.77
C ILE A 188 14.60 10.27 10.45
N GLY A 189 15.25 11.39 10.15
CA GLY A 189 14.82 12.70 10.66
C GLY A 189 15.23 12.98 12.11
N LYS A 190 16.23 12.28 12.68
CA LYS A 190 16.79 12.58 14.02
C LYS A 190 15.69 12.72 15.08
N THR A 191 15.07 11.59 15.45
CA THR A 191 13.97 11.53 16.40
C THR A 191 14.34 12.17 17.74
N GLU A 192 13.52 13.10 18.21
CA GLU A 192 13.73 13.85 19.46
C GLU A 192 12.45 13.80 20.33
N VAL A 193 12.54 13.24 21.53
CA VAL A 193 11.44 13.24 22.51
C VAL A 193 11.41 14.56 23.26
N LEU A 194 10.26 15.24 23.26
CA LEU A 194 10.11 16.55 23.89
C LEU A 194 9.84 16.42 25.39
N LYS A 195 10.87 16.67 26.19
CA LYS A 195 10.84 16.52 27.65
C LYS A 195 9.77 17.37 28.35
N GLN A 196 9.37 18.50 27.78
CA GLN A 196 8.42 19.44 28.40
C GLN A 196 6.94 19.13 28.09
N GLN A 197 6.64 18.26 27.11
CA GLN A 197 5.28 18.00 26.63
C GLN A 197 4.91 16.51 26.67
N GLY A 198 5.30 15.84 27.77
CA GLY A 198 4.89 14.48 28.16
C GLY A 198 4.37 13.56 27.06
N GLY A 199 5.28 12.90 26.33
CA GLY A 199 4.96 11.87 25.34
C GLY A 199 4.93 12.30 23.87
N ILE A 200 5.25 13.57 23.57
CA ILE A 200 5.41 14.07 22.19
C ILE A 200 6.85 13.84 21.70
N ALA A 201 6.98 13.44 20.44
CA ALA A 201 8.23 13.32 19.71
C ALA A 201 8.21 14.14 18.41
N SER A 202 9.39 14.56 17.96
CA SER A 202 9.63 15.16 16.64
C SER A 202 10.45 14.26 15.75
N LYS A 203 10.23 14.39 14.45
CA LYS A 203 11.23 14.15 13.42
C LYS A 203 11.44 15.40 12.56
N ARG A 204 12.67 15.61 12.11
CA ARG A 204 13.11 16.69 11.22
C ARG A 204 12.70 16.39 9.78
N ILE A 205 11.86 17.27 9.23
CA ILE A 205 11.53 17.26 7.80
C ILE A 205 12.69 17.87 7.04
N ASN A 206 13.10 19.08 7.42
CA ASN A 206 14.30 19.79 6.95
C ASN A 206 14.88 20.60 8.12
N ASP A 207 15.70 21.62 7.87
CA ASP A 207 16.24 22.45 8.95
C ASP A 207 15.17 23.28 9.66
N GLU A 208 14.11 23.70 8.94
CA GLU A 208 13.05 24.62 9.41
C GLU A 208 11.79 23.93 9.99
N HIS A 209 11.47 22.72 9.54
CA HIS A 209 10.17 22.11 9.79
C HIS A 209 10.30 20.81 10.56
N ARG A 210 9.37 20.59 11.48
CA ARG A 210 9.26 19.37 12.29
C ARG A 210 7.91 18.71 12.06
N LEU A 211 7.95 17.39 11.88
CA LEU A 211 6.79 16.52 12.06
C LEU A 211 6.73 16.18 13.54
N THR A 212 5.62 16.52 14.19
CA THR A 212 5.40 16.29 15.62
C THR A 212 4.26 15.30 15.82
N TYR A 213 4.44 14.36 16.75
CA TYR A 213 3.48 13.29 16.97
C TYR A 213 3.53 12.78 18.42
N GLN A 214 2.51 12.03 18.79
CA GLN A 214 2.46 11.25 20.04
C GLN A 214 1.80 9.90 19.78
N ILE A 215 2.06 8.92 20.63
CA ILE A 215 1.37 7.62 20.58
C ILE A 215 0.47 7.51 21.81
N LYS A 216 -0.83 7.29 21.58
CA LYS A 216 -1.83 7.06 22.64
C LYS A 216 -2.72 5.89 22.24
N ASN A 217 -2.97 4.97 23.17
CA ASN A 217 -3.83 3.80 22.94
C ASN A 217 -3.47 3.03 21.66
N ASN A 218 -2.17 2.81 21.43
CA ASN A 218 -1.61 2.18 20.22
C ASN A 218 -1.91 2.89 18.89
N MET A 219 -2.35 4.15 18.93
CA MET A 219 -2.58 4.97 17.74
C MET A 219 -1.54 6.08 17.64
N ILE A 220 -0.99 6.27 16.44
CA ILE A 220 -0.05 7.35 16.14
C ILE A 220 -0.87 8.60 15.80
N ILE A 221 -0.70 9.66 16.58
CA ILE A 221 -1.42 10.93 16.40
C ILE A 221 -0.44 11.98 15.89
N ILE A 222 -0.63 12.43 14.65
CA ILE A 222 0.20 13.45 14.01
C ILE A 222 -0.38 14.84 14.31
N LEU A 223 0.43 15.69 14.94
CA LEU A 223 -0.01 16.98 15.50
C LEU A 223 0.25 18.13 14.53
N THR A 224 1.47 18.25 14.00
CA THR A 224 1.87 19.27 13.02
C THR A 224 2.94 18.74 12.08
N CYS A 225 3.02 19.30 10.87
CA CYS A 225 4.07 19.01 9.89
C CYS A 225 4.80 20.27 9.42
N LYS A 226 4.48 21.47 9.93
CA LYS A 226 5.12 22.72 9.52
C LYS A 226 5.54 23.58 10.72
N GLY A 227 6.72 24.19 10.58
CA GLY A 227 7.31 25.10 11.57
C GLY A 227 8.12 24.40 12.67
N HIS A 228 8.53 25.19 13.66
CA HIS A 228 9.27 24.77 14.85
C HIS A 228 8.41 24.87 16.12
N TYR A 229 8.86 24.19 17.18
CA TYR A 229 8.44 24.48 18.54
C TYR A 229 8.85 25.91 18.87
N ASN A 230 7.90 26.83 18.91
CA ASN A 230 8.05 28.05 19.70
C ASN A 230 7.59 27.74 21.12
#